data_AF-A0A8T2TA38-F1
#
_entry.id   AF-A0A8T2TA38-F1
#
_cell.length_a   1.000
_cell.length_b   1.000
_cell.length_c   1.000
_cell.angle_alpha   90.00
_cell.angle_beta   90.00
_cell.angle_gamma   90.00
#
_symmetry.space_group_name_H-M   'P 1'
#
loop_
_entity.id
_entity.type
_entity.pdbx_description
1 polymer ?
#
loop_
_entity_poly.entity_id
_entity_poly.type
_entity_poly.pdbx_seq_one_letter_code
_entity_poly.pdbx_strand_id
1 'polypeptide(L)'
;MTDKSIDQLKAVQSKEEASCMAALKQETGPDVFCGELADKPFSGETVGCVVVDKLGHCVAATSTGGRTNKMVGRIGDTPLIGAGNYSNQLCAVSATGIGEAIIRGMAGHTVGALMEFKGMSLAAAVNEVVENRVERGTTGLIAVSSSGEFAMAFNTTGMYRAAADEDGHYEVAIWH
;
A
#
# COMPACT_ATOMS: atom_id res chain seq x y z
N MET A 1 26.06 8.28 33.38
CA MET A 1 25.51 7.30 32.43
C MET A 1 26.70 6.86 31.59
N THR A 2 27.26 5.71 31.92
CA THR A 2 28.69 5.36 31.75
C THR A 2 28.99 4.81 30.34
N ASP A 3 30.16 5.18 29.77
CA ASP A 3 30.64 4.77 28.43
C ASP A 3 30.47 3.27 28.11
N LYS A 4 30.51 2.43 29.14
CA LYS A 4 30.26 0.98 29.06
C LYS A 4 28.91 0.61 28.43
N SER A 5 27.85 1.39 28.62
CA SER A 5 26.54 1.09 28.01
C SER A 5 26.48 1.45 26.52
N ILE A 6 27.24 2.48 26.11
CA ILE A 6 27.34 2.89 24.71
C ILE A 6 28.18 1.88 23.92
N ASP A 7 29.28 1.39 24.50
CA ASP A 7 30.11 0.38 23.87
C ASP A 7 29.37 -0.97 23.71
N GLN A 8 28.51 -1.31 24.67
CA GLN A 8 27.65 -2.48 24.56
C GLN A 8 26.62 -2.34 23.42
N LEU A 9 26.01 -1.17 23.26
CA LEU A 9 25.08 -0.91 22.16
C LEU A 9 25.79 -0.99 20.79
N LYS A 10 26.99 -0.42 20.66
CA LYS A 10 27.80 -0.54 19.43
C LYS A 10 28.22 -1.98 19.14
N ALA A 11 28.49 -2.77 20.18
CA ALA A 11 28.83 -4.18 20.03
C ALA A 11 27.62 -5.05 19.61
N VAL A 12 26.41 -4.69 20.07
CA VAL A 12 25.17 -5.35 19.63
C VAL A 12 24.85 -4.96 18.18
N GLN A 13 24.93 -3.67 17.83
CA GLN A 13 24.71 -3.19 16.47
C GLN A 13 25.67 -3.83 15.46
N SER A 14 26.97 -3.88 15.78
CA SER A 14 27.96 -4.51 14.90
C SER A 14 27.78 -6.04 14.78
N LYS A 15 27.27 -6.71 15.83
CA LYS A 15 26.88 -8.13 15.76
C LYS A 15 25.63 -8.35 14.90
N GLU A 16 24.63 -7.48 15.00
CA GLU A 16 23.42 -7.53 14.17
C GLU A 16 23.75 -7.27 12.70
N GLU A 17 24.59 -6.27 12.41
CA GLU A 17 25.09 -5.98 11.06
C GLU A 17 25.89 -7.15 10.49
N ALA A 18 26.79 -7.76 11.28
CA ALA A 18 27.54 -8.93 10.85
C ALA A 18 26.65 -10.15 10.59
N SER A 19 25.61 -10.35 11.40
CA SER A 19 24.61 -11.42 11.21
C SER A 19 23.79 -11.19 9.93
N CYS A 20 23.38 -9.94 9.67
CA CYS A 20 22.65 -9.57 8.46
C CYS A 20 23.51 -9.77 7.20
N MET A 21 24.79 -9.37 7.26
CA MET A 21 25.74 -9.55 6.15
C MET A 21 26.13 -11.02 5.94
N ALA A 22 26.12 -11.84 6.99
CA ALA A 22 26.35 -13.28 6.88
C ALA A 22 25.15 -13.99 6.22
N ALA A 23 23.91 -13.60 6.56
CA ALA A 23 22.70 -14.11 5.92
C ALA A 23 22.68 -13.77 4.42
N LEU A 24 23.08 -12.56 4.04
CA LEU A 24 23.19 -12.14 2.64
C LEU A 24 24.23 -12.93 1.83
N LYS A 25 25.33 -13.38 2.46
CA LYS A 25 26.37 -14.17 1.79
C LYS A 25 25.98 -15.64 1.57
N GLN A 26 25.03 -16.17 2.33
CA GLN A 26 24.52 -17.53 2.13
C GLN A 26 23.61 -17.65 0.89
N GLU A 27 23.04 -16.54 0.41
CA GLU A 27 22.16 -16.53 -0.77
C GLU A 27 22.88 -16.21 -2.09
N THR A 28 24.16 -15.81 -2.07
CA THR A 28 24.92 -15.45 -3.27
C THR A 28 25.99 -16.50 -3.60
N GLY A 29 25.57 -17.68 -4.05
CA GLY A 29 26.43 -18.60 -4.80
C GLY A 29 26.43 -18.23 -6.30
N PRO A 30 27.53 -18.41 -7.05
CA PRO A 30 27.66 -17.96 -8.44
C PRO A 30 26.82 -18.76 -9.46
N ASP A 31 26.02 -19.73 -9.03
CA ASP A 31 25.27 -20.65 -9.91
C ASP A 31 23.74 -20.59 -9.79
N VAL A 32 23.16 -19.55 -9.17
CA VAL A 32 21.70 -19.35 -9.22
C VAL A 32 21.35 -18.58 -10.49
N PHE A 33 21.50 -19.26 -11.63
CA PHE A 33 21.09 -18.73 -12.92
C PHE A 33 19.57 -18.56 -12.95
N CYS A 34 19.17 -17.33 -13.24
CA CYS A 34 17.82 -16.83 -13.43
C CYS A 34 17.09 -17.60 -14.56
N GLY A 35 16.41 -18.70 -14.22
CA GLY A 35 15.75 -19.56 -15.23
C GLY A 35 14.28 -19.89 -15.00
N GLU A 36 13.77 -19.94 -13.76
CA GLU A 36 12.44 -20.55 -13.50
C GLU A 36 11.53 -19.77 -12.52
N LEU A 37 11.88 -18.53 -12.16
CA LEU A 37 11.02 -17.66 -11.34
C LEU A 37 10.32 -16.54 -12.14
N ALA A 38 10.54 -16.49 -13.45
CA ALA A 38 10.08 -15.39 -14.31
C ALA A 38 8.55 -15.34 -14.51
N ASP A 39 7.83 -16.42 -14.21
CA ASP A 39 6.41 -16.58 -14.57
C ASP A 39 5.42 -16.45 -13.41
N LYS A 40 5.85 -16.15 -12.18
CA LYS A 40 4.90 -15.78 -11.11
C LYS A 40 4.65 -14.28 -11.15
N PRO A 41 3.38 -13.82 -11.28
CA PRO A 41 3.09 -12.40 -11.07
C PRO A 41 3.61 -12.05 -9.69
N PHE A 42 4.54 -11.10 -9.66
CA PHE A 42 5.23 -10.73 -8.45
C PHE A 42 4.22 -10.34 -7.36
N SER A 43 4.08 -11.16 -6.33
CA SER A 43 3.21 -10.91 -5.20
C SER A 43 3.83 -9.82 -4.33
N GLY A 44 3.22 -8.64 -4.31
CA GLY A 44 3.47 -7.66 -3.25
C GLY A 44 2.47 -7.91 -2.12
N GLU A 45 2.96 -7.96 -0.88
CA GLU A 45 2.09 -7.98 0.29
C GLU A 45 1.96 -6.55 0.80
N THR A 46 0.80 -5.94 0.53
CA THR A 46 0.41 -4.63 1.03
C THR A 46 -0.90 -4.76 1.79
N VAL A 47 -0.97 -4.14 2.96
CA VAL A 47 -2.16 -4.04 3.79
C VAL A 47 -2.52 -2.56 3.98
N GLY A 48 -3.81 -2.30 4.09
CA GLY A 48 -4.34 -0.95 4.18
C GLY A 48 -5.55 -0.91 5.10
N CYS A 49 -5.74 0.22 5.76
CA CYS A 49 -6.96 0.53 6.52
C CYS A 49 -7.32 2.00 6.32
N VAL A 50 -8.60 2.24 6.08
CA VAL A 50 -9.18 3.57 6.00
C VAL A 50 -10.37 3.63 6.95
N VAL A 51 -10.52 4.73 7.68
CA VAL A 51 -11.59 4.91 8.66
C VAL A 51 -12.10 6.34 8.63
N VAL A 52 -13.37 6.50 8.99
CA VAL A 52 -14.02 7.78 9.23
C VAL A 52 -14.71 7.73 10.59
N ASP A 53 -14.57 8.78 11.39
CA ASP A 53 -15.26 8.90 12.67
C ASP A 53 -16.62 9.64 12.54
N LYS A 54 -17.37 9.70 13.65
CA LYS A 54 -18.67 10.39 13.69
C LYS A 54 -18.60 11.91 13.48
N LEU A 55 -17.40 12.48 13.53
CA LEU A 55 -17.16 13.90 13.26
C LEU A 55 -16.74 14.12 11.80
N GLY A 56 -16.67 13.06 10.99
CA GLY A 56 -16.24 13.09 9.59
C GLY A 56 -14.72 13.12 9.40
N HIS A 57 -13.92 12.86 10.44
CA HIS A 57 -12.47 12.81 10.30
C HIS A 57 -12.04 11.53 9.59
N CYS A 58 -11.42 11.69 8.43
CA CYS A 58 -10.92 10.60 7.62
C CYS A 58 -9.44 10.31 7.93
N VAL A 59 -9.08 9.04 8.09
CA VAL A 59 -7.69 8.60 8.32
C VAL A 59 -7.37 7.40 7.45
N ALA A 60 -6.17 7.40 6.85
CA ALA A 60 -5.65 6.29 6.06
C ALA A 60 -4.28 5.84 6.61
N ALA A 61 -4.08 4.52 6.65
CA ALA A 61 -2.80 3.90 6.93
C ALA A 61 -2.55 2.76 5.94
N THR A 62 -1.34 2.70 5.39
CA THR A 62 -0.93 1.68 4.43
C THR A 62 0.47 1.18 4.80
N SER A 63 0.68 -0.14 4.76
CA SER A 63 1.96 -0.78 5.09
C SER A 63 2.27 -1.91 4.11
N THR A 64 3.55 -2.15 3.81
CA THR A 64 3.97 -3.13 2.82
C THR A 64 5.38 -3.66 3.10
N GLY A 65 5.62 -4.94 2.76
CA GLY A 65 6.97 -5.47 2.59
C GLY A 65 7.63 -5.04 1.27
N GLY A 66 6.82 -4.53 0.34
CA GLY A 66 7.17 -4.26 -1.05
C GLY A 66 6.95 -5.48 -1.94
N ARG A 67 7.49 -5.41 -3.15
CA ARG A 67 7.40 -6.49 -4.14
C ARG A 67 8.47 -7.56 -3.88
N THR A 68 8.16 -8.83 -4.07
CA THR A 68 9.16 -9.92 -4.09
C THR A 68 10.30 -9.58 -5.04
N ASN A 69 11.54 -9.94 -4.68
CA ASN A 69 12.72 -9.71 -5.52
C ASN A 69 12.91 -8.24 -5.96
N LYS A 70 12.49 -7.27 -5.13
CA LYS A 70 12.80 -5.85 -5.36
C LYS A 70 14.30 -5.60 -5.18
N MET A 71 14.85 -4.67 -5.95
CA MET A 71 16.19 -4.16 -5.69
C MET A 71 16.26 -3.51 -4.30
N VAL A 72 17.38 -3.68 -3.60
CA VAL A 72 17.65 -2.97 -2.34
C VAL A 72 17.55 -1.47 -2.59
N GLY A 73 16.80 -0.77 -1.73
CA GLY A 73 16.52 0.66 -1.88
C GLY A 73 15.33 1.01 -2.79
N ARG A 74 14.67 0.04 -3.44
CA ARG A 74 13.44 0.32 -4.20
C ARG A 74 12.31 0.71 -3.25
N ILE A 75 11.73 1.89 -3.49
CA ILE A 75 10.56 2.41 -2.78
C ILE A 75 9.32 2.31 -3.68
N GLY A 76 8.23 1.79 -3.13
CA GLY A 76 6.93 1.71 -3.81
C GLY A 76 6.02 2.89 -3.49
N ASP A 77 4.73 2.75 -3.79
CA ASP A 77 3.68 3.75 -3.57
C ASP A 77 3.29 3.91 -2.10
N THR A 78 3.34 2.83 -1.32
CA THR A 78 2.82 2.76 0.06
C THR A 78 3.32 3.88 0.99
N PRO A 79 4.63 4.20 1.07
CA PRO A 79 5.11 5.28 1.95
C PRO A 79 4.98 6.67 1.33
N LEU A 80 4.50 6.79 0.09
CA LEU A 80 4.43 8.06 -0.64
C LEU A 80 3.03 8.66 -0.51
N ILE A 81 2.97 9.83 0.14
CA ILE A 81 1.72 10.56 0.35
C ILE A 81 1.10 10.94 -1.00
N GLY A 82 -0.18 10.63 -1.17
CA GLY A 82 -0.92 10.88 -2.39
C GLY A 82 -0.81 9.78 -3.44
N ALA A 83 0.13 8.83 -3.31
CA ALA A 83 0.16 7.62 -4.12
C ALA A 83 -0.61 6.50 -3.41
N GLY A 84 0.08 5.73 -2.55
CA GLY A 84 -0.50 4.57 -1.87
C GLY A 84 -1.28 4.91 -0.60
N ASN A 85 -0.99 6.06 0.02
CA ASN A 85 -1.65 6.51 1.25
C ASN A 85 -2.04 7.98 1.15
N TYR A 86 -3.31 8.30 1.34
CA TYR A 86 -3.80 9.68 1.28
C TYR A 86 -4.99 9.90 2.20
N SER A 87 -5.07 11.06 2.82
CA SER A 87 -6.26 11.50 3.55
C SER A 87 -6.38 13.02 3.49
N ASN A 88 -7.62 13.51 3.39
CA ASN A 88 -7.98 14.90 3.51
C ASN A 88 -9.34 15.04 4.26
N GLN A 89 -9.95 16.22 4.20
CA GLN A 89 -11.24 16.48 4.87
C GLN A 89 -12.43 15.77 4.21
N LEU A 90 -12.29 15.29 2.97
CA LEU A 90 -13.37 14.69 2.20
C LEU A 90 -13.29 13.17 2.16
N CYS A 91 -12.08 12.60 2.17
CA CYS A 91 -11.87 11.18 2.05
C CYS A 91 -10.52 10.70 2.60
N ALA A 92 -10.45 9.40 2.89
CA ALA A 92 -9.22 8.65 3.15
C ALA A 92 -9.11 7.50 2.13
N VAL A 93 -7.89 7.26 1.64
CA VAL A 93 -7.61 6.28 0.59
C VAL A 93 -6.35 5.48 0.92
N SER A 94 -6.44 4.17 0.75
CA SER A 94 -5.31 3.24 0.80
C SER A 94 -5.30 2.39 -0.47
N ALA A 95 -4.16 2.33 -1.16
CA ALA A 95 -4.00 1.58 -2.40
C ALA A 95 -3.00 0.43 -2.25
N THR A 96 -3.18 -0.57 -3.11
CA THR A 96 -2.35 -1.77 -3.20
C THR A 96 -2.18 -2.18 -4.67
N GLY A 97 -1.03 -2.75 -5.02
CA GLY A 97 -0.77 -3.21 -6.38
C GLY A 97 0.65 -2.91 -6.89
N ILE A 98 0.77 -2.64 -8.19
CA ILE A 98 2.04 -2.26 -8.82
C ILE A 98 2.34 -0.81 -8.47
N GLY A 99 3.22 -0.61 -7.48
CA GLY A 99 3.53 0.72 -6.96
C GLY A 99 3.95 1.75 -8.01
N GLU A 100 4.66 1.37 -9.08
CA GLU A 100 5.02 2.30 -10.14
C GLU A 100 3.79 2.84 -10.91
N ALA A 101 2.75 2.02 -11.10
CA ALA A 101 1.50 2.46 -11.72
C ALA A 101 0.72 3.40 -10.78
N ILE A 102 0.66 3.07 -9.49
CA ILE A 102 0.00 3.86 -8.46
C ILE A 102 0.67 5.22 -8.28
N ILE A 103 2.01 5.27 -8.29
CA ILE A 103 2.79 6.52 -8.23
C ILE A 103 2.53 7.38 -9.46
N ARG A 104 2.58 6.80 -10.67
CA ARG A 104 2.34 7.56 -11.91
C ARG A 104 0.93 8.17 -11.94
N GLY A 105 -0.06 7.43 -11.46
CA GLY A 105 -1.45 7.90 -11.38
C GLY A 105 -1.77 8.78 -10.17
N MET A 106 -0.85 8.93 -9.21
CA MET A 106 -1.09 9.55 -7.90
C MET A 106 -2.44 9.09 -7.31
N ALA A 107 -2.65 7.76 -7.26
CA ALA A 107 -4.00 7.19 -7.16
C ALA A 107 -4.80 7.75 -5.97
N GLY A 108 -4.22 7.77 -4.77
CA GLY A 108 -4.87 8.28 -3.56
C GLY A 108 -5.25 9.76 -3.67
N HIS A 109 -4.32 10.61 -4.09
CA HIS A 109 -4.58 12.04 -4.25
C HIS A 109 -5.59 12.33 -5.36
N THR A 110 -5.57 11.57 -6.45
CA THR A 110 -6.49 11.76 -7.58
C THR A 110 -7.93 11.51 -7.17
N VAL A 111 -8.21 10.53 -6.31
CA VAL A 111 -9.56 10.33 -5.75
C VAL A 111 -10.01 11.59 -5.01
N GLY A 112 -9.20 12.10 -4.08
CA GLY A 112 -9.51 13.32 -3.33
C GLY A 112 -9.71 14.54 -4.25
N ALA A 113 -8.85 14.70 -5.26
CA ALA A 113 -8.94 15.80 -6.22
C ALA A 113 -10.20 15.73 -7.11
N LEU A 114 -10.63 14.52 -7.49
CA LEU A 114 -11.88 14.34 -8.26
C LEU A 114 -13.11 14.68 -7.40
N MET A 115 -13.10 14.29 -6.13
CA MET A 115 -14.16 14.67 -5.20
C MET A 115 -14.18 16.19 -4.97
N GLU A 116 -13.02 16.79 -4.68
CA GLU A 116 -12.89 18.20 -4.32
C GLU A 116 -13.17 19.14 -5.51
N PHE A 117 -12.55 18.90 -6.66
CA PHE A 117 -12.58 19.84 -7.78
C PHE A 117 -13.64 19.52 -8.84
N LYS A 118 -14.11 18.27 -8.93
CA LYS A 118 -15.19 17.88 -9.85
C LYS A 118 -16.52 17.57 -9.17
N GLY A 119 -16.56 17.55 -7.83
CA GLY A 119 -17.78 17.21 -7.08
C GLY A 119 -18.24 15.77 -7.34
N MET A 120 -17.32 14.86 -7.70
CA MET A 120 -17.66 13.45 -7.92
C MET A 120 -18.00 12.77 -6.58
N SER A 121 -18.91 11.79 -6.61
CA SER A 121 -19.12 10.90 -5.47
C SER A 121 -17.89 10.01 -5.25
N LEU A 122 -17.74 9.50 -4.02
CA LEU A 122 -16.62 8.62 -3.67
C LEU A 122 -16.51 7.42 -4.63
N ALA A 123 -17.61 6.71 -4.85
CA ALA A 123 -17.65 5.55 -5.73
C ALA A 123 -17.27 5.90 -7.18
N ALA A 124 -17.75 7.05 -7.69
CA ALA A 124 -17.42 7.50 -9.05
C ALA A 124 -15.94 7.87 -9.17
N ALA A 125 -15.38 8.59 -8.18
CA ALA A 125 -13.98 9.00 -8.17
C ALA A 125 -13.03 7.79 -8.07
N VAL A 126 -13.35 6.83 -7.20
CA VAL A 126 -12.60 5.58 -7.04
C VAL A 126 -12.59 4.76 -8.33
N ASN A 127 -13.76 4.57 -8.95
CA ASN A 127 -13.85 3.83 -10.21
C ASN A 127 -13.12 4.55 -11.36
N GLU A 128 -13.23 5.87 -11.47
CA GLU A 128 -12.49 6.66 -12.47
C GLU A 128 -10.98 6.46 -12.32
N VAL A 129 -10.46 6.42 -11.10
CA VAL A 129 -9.03 6.19 -10.86
C VAL A 129 -8.62 4.78 -11.28
N VAL A 130 -9.35 3.76 -10.81
CA VAL A 130 -9.03 2.34 -11.05
C VAL A 130 -9.15 1.95 -12.52
N GLU A 131 -10.15 2.48 -13.24
CA GLU A 131 -10.39 2.12 -14.64
C GLU A 131 -9.61 2.99 -15.64
N ASN A 132 -9.43 4.28 -15.34
CA ASN A 132 -8.97 5.26 -16.35
C ASN A 132 -7.65 5.96 -16.00
N ARG A 133 -7.15 5.87 -14.76
CA ARG A 133 -5.94 6.60 -14.33
C ARG A 133 -4.74 5.73 -13.99
N VAL A 134 -4.95 4.42 -13.89
CA VAL A 134 -3.90 3.44 -13.66
C VAL A 134 -3.96 2.34 -14.72
N GLU A 135 -2.85 1.63 -14.91
CA GLU A 135 -2.78 0.52 -15.86
C GLU A 135 -3.74 -0.62 -15.44
N ARG A 136 -4.36 -1.27 -16.43
CA ARG A 136 -5.27 -2.41 -16.18
C ARG A 136 -4.53 -3.59 -15.55
N GLY A 137 -5.18 -4.30 -14.63
CA GLY A 137 -4.59 -5.48 -14.00
C GLY A 137 -3.55 -5.18 -12.92
N THR A 138 -3.44 -3.94 -12.45
CA THR A 138 -2.31 -3.50 -11.62
C THR A 138 -2.68 -3.05 -10.21
N THR A 139 -3.89 -2.55 -9.97
CA THR A 139 -4.18 -1.71 -8.80
C THR A 139 -5.54 -2.02 -8.19
N GLY A 140 -5.60 -1.98 -6.87
CA GLY A 140 -6.82 -1.88 -6.09
C GLY A 140 -6.71 -0.82 -5.01
N LEU A 141 -7.83 -0.26 -4.60
CA LEU A 141 -7.88 0.71 -3.52
C LEU A 141 -9.18 0.62 -2.72
N ILE A 142 -9.04 0.97 -1.45
CA ILE A 142 -10.14 1.13 -0.50
C ILE A 142 -10.21 2.61 -0.11
N ALA A 143 -11.41 3.13 0.03
CA ALA A 143 -11.63 4.52 0.39
C ALA A 143 -12.88 4.69 1.25
N VAL A 144 -12.85 5.73 2.10
CA VAL A 144 -14.01 6.22 2.85
C VAL A 144 -14.17 7.71 2.63
N SER A 145 -15.39 8.22 2.67
CA SER A 145 -15.70 9.65 2.65
C SER A 145 -16.00 10.16 4.06
N SER A 146 -15.93 11.48 4.23
CA SER A 146 -16.35 12.14 5.49
C SER A 146 -17.85 12.02 5.79
N SER A 147 -18.65 11.60 4.81
CA SER A 147 -20.08 11.30 4.97
C SER A 147 -20.37 9.87 5.46
N GLY A 148 -19.35 9.01 5.61
CA GLY A 148 -19.53 7.62 6.02
C GLY A 148 -19.68 6.62 4.86
N GLU A 149 -19.63 7.08 3.61
CA GLU A 149 -19.64 6.17 2.46
C GLU A 149 -18.28 5.47 2.34
N PHE A 150 -18.27 4.23 1.87
CA PHE A 150 -17.04 3.53 1.51
C PHE A 150 -17.09 2.98 0.10
N ALA A 151 -15.92 2.82 -0.52
CA ALA A 151 -15.77 2.22 -1.83
C ALA A 151 -14.52 1.33 -1.85
N MET A 152 -14.65 0.16 -2.48
CA MET A 152 -13.55 -0.75 -2.70
C MET A 152 -13.54 -1.18 -4.17
N ALA A 153 -12.59 -0.69 -4.94
CA ALA A 153 -12.48 -1.02 -6.36
C ALA A 153 -11.08 -1.51 -6.70
N PHE A 154 -11.01 -2.43 -7.65
CA PHE A 154 -9.76 -3.00 -8.12
C PHE A 154 -9.90 -3.47 -9.57
N ASN A 155 -8.80 -3.42 -10.31
CA ASN A 155 -8.73 -3.90 -11.69
C ASN A 155 -7.84 -5.14 -11.83
N THR A 156 -7.38 -5.70 -10.72
CA THR A 156 -6.65 -6.98 -10.61
C THR A 156 -7.62 -8.17 -10.66
N THR A 157 -7.11 -9.40 -10.72
CA THR A 157 -7.97 -10.59 -10.67
C THR A 157 -8.78 -10.67 -9.37
N GLY A 158 -8.21 -10.19 -8.25
CA GLY A 158 -8.85 -10.13 -6.94
C GLY A 158 -8.14 -9.15 -6.02
N MET A 159 -8.81 -8.80 -4.93
CA MET A 159 -8.31 -7.97 -3.83
C MET A 159 -8.93 -8.43 -2.52
N TYR A 160 -8.09 -8.90 -1.58
CA TYR A 160 -8.52 -9.19 -0.21
C TYR A 160 -9.00 -7.91 0.45
N ARG A 161 -10.27 -7.87 0.84
CA ARG A 161 -10.88 -6.65 1.36
C ARG A 161 -12.03 -6.96 2.32
N ALA A 162 -12.28 -6.00 3.21
CA ALA A 162 -13.45 -5.99 4.06
C ALA A 162 -13.86 -4.54 4.34
N ALA A 163 -15.15 -4.34 4.60
CA ALA A 163 -15.71 -3.06 5.04
C ALA A 163 -16.80 -3.30 6.08
N ALA A 164 -17.01 -2.31 6.94
CA ALA A 164 -18.11 -2.27 7.90
C ALA A 164 -18.52 -0.83 8.21
N ASP A 165 -19.79 -0.62 8.56
CA ASP A 165 -20.33 0.67 9.01
C ASP A 165 -21.06 0.57 10.36
N GLU A 166 -21.56 1.72 10.85
CA GLU A 166 -22.26 1.79 12.14
C GLU A 166 -23.70 1.26 12.11
N ASP A 167 -24.30 1.15 10.92
CA ASP A 167 -25.64 0.60 10.71
C ASP A 167 -25.64 -0.94 10.75
N GLY A 168 -24.46 -1.54 10.84
CA GLY A 168 -24.26 -2.98 10.94
C GLY A 168 -24.08 -3.66 9.58
N HIS A 169 -23.90 -2.90 8.50
CA HIS A 169 -23.50 -3.48 7.24
C HIS A 169 -22.02 -3.88 7.31
N TYR A 170 -21.72 -5.06 6.77
CA TYR A 170 -20.34 -5.50 6.58
C TYR A 170 -20.23 -6.37 5.33
N GLU A 171 -19.07 -6.31 4.70
CA GLU A 171 -18.72 -7.12 3.53
C GLU A 171 -17.30 -7.66 3.73
N VAL A 172 -17.08 -8.92 3.35
CA VAL A 172 -15.75 -9.52 3.20
C VAL A 172 -15.70 -10.20 1.86
N ALA A 173 -14.70 -9.87 1.05
CA ALA A 173 -14.61 -10.36 -0.30
C ALA A 173 -13.15 -10.47 -0.79
N ILE A 174 -12.97 -11.27 -1.83
CA ILE A 174 -11.68 -11.50 -2.50
C ILE A 174 -11.83 -11.24 -4.00
N TRP A 175 -12.90 -11.76 -4.59
CA TRP A 175 -13.19 -11.66 -6.01
C TRP A 175 -14.23 -10.58 -6.31
N HIS A 176 -14.51 -10.37 -7.60
CA HIS A 176 -15.62 -9.53 -8.08
C HIS A 176 -16.98 -10.17 -7.79
#